data_AF-A0A845ZPB9-F1
#
_entry.id   AF-A0A845ZPB9-F1
#
_cell.length_a   1.000
_cell.length_b   1.000
_cell.length_c   1.000
_cell.angle_alpha   90.00
_cell.angle_beta   90.00
_cell.angle_gamma   90.00
#
_symmetry.space_group_name_H-M   'P 1'
#
loop_
_entity.id
_entity.type
_entity.pdbx_description
1 polymer ?
#
loop_
_entity_poly.entity_id
_entity_poly.type
_entity_poly.pdbx_seq_one_letter_code
_entity_poly.pdbx_strand_id
1 'polypeptide(L)'
;MISKEAFEQKLNTMPWKRRQVLEAVVGGKTDEAIRDKVLNVYDISTVRKHISKIYKDFDIEANGFNCRCELVEIVNIYKPELVAEQVLDECGLSPRPRATQEIYIERPPIEARCYQEIVKPGALIRIKAPKLMGKTLLSHKIIAHSEKQGYAQVYLNMNELPFTNLDSFLQSFCVRVADNLGLSDNLDSYWKKRLPSKVNCKRYLEQYLLKSL
;
A
#
# COMPACT_ATOMS: atom_id res chain seq x y z
N MET A 1 24.17 13.23 -19.26
CA MET A 1 23.13 12.61 -18.41
C MET A 1 23.76 12.08 -17.14
N ILE A 2 23.19 12.42 -15.99
CA ILE A 2 23.61 11.93 -14.67
C ILE A 2 23.44 10.40 -14.57
N SER A 3 24.22 9.69 -13.75
CA SER A 3 23.96 8.25 -13.51
C SER A 3 22.76 8.07 -12.56
N LYS A 4 22.13 6.88 -12.59
CA LYS A 4 21.01 6.56 -11.67
C LYS A 4 21.42 6.69 -10.20
N GLU A 5 22.60 6.20 -9.85
CA GLU A 5 23.16 6.26 -8.49
C GLU A 5 23.40 7.71 -8.05
N ALA A 6 23.95 8.54 -8.93
CA ALA A 6 24.18 9.95 -8.64
C ALA A 6 22.85 10.73 -8.51
N PHE A 7 21.83 10.40 -9.31
CA PHE A 7 20.48 10.95 -9.14
C PHE A 7 19.89 10.60 -7.77
N GLU A 8 19.92 9.32 -7.38
CA GLU A 8 19.39 8.86 -6.09
C GLU A 8 20.15 9.47 -4.91
N GLN A 9 21.48 9.57 -4.99
CA GLN A 9 22.31 10.20 -3.98
C GLN A 9 21.97 11.69 -3.80
N LYS A 10 21.80 12.42 -4.90
CA LYS A 10 21.41 13.83 -4.86
C LYS A 10 20.00 13.99 -4.29
N LEU A 11 19.05 13.13 -4.69
CA LEU A 11 17.68 13.17 -4.16
C LEU A 11 17.61 12.85 -2.65
N ASN A 12 18.47 11.97 -2.16
CA ASN A 12 18.52 11.56 -0.75
C ASN A 12 19.26 12.56 0.14
N THR A 13 20.29 13.24 -0.38
CA THR A 13 21.02 14.28 0.37
C THR A 13 20.36 15.66 0.30
N MET A 14 19.39 15.84 -0.60
CA MET A 14 18.63 17.08 -0.77
C MET A 14 17.85 17.46 0.50
N PRO A 15 17.89 18.73 0.94
CA PRO A 15 17.09 19.18 2.08
C PRO A 15 15.60 18.94 1.87
N TRP A 16 14.91 18.46 2.91
CA TRP A 16 13.49 18.09 2.90
C TRP A 16 12.59 19.09 2.15
N LYS A 17 12.64 20.39 2.52
CA LYS A 17 11.80 21.42 1.88
C LYS A 17 12.08 21.58 0.38
N ARG A 18 13.35 21.41 -0.04
CA ARG A 18 13.72 21.49 -1.46
C ARG A 18 13.22 20.28 -2.24
N ARG A 19 13.27 19.10 -1.63
CA ARG A 19 12.70 17.88 -2.19
C ARG A 19 11.19 17.99 -2.40
N GLN A 20 10.46 18.58 -1.44
CA GLN A 20 9.03 18.85 -1.60
C GLN A 20 8.74 19.80 -2.77
N VAL A 21 9.59 20.81 -2.99
CA VAL A 21 9.47 21.71 -4.15
C VAL A 21 9.74 20.96 -5.45
N LEU A 22 10.79 20.12 -5.50
CA LEU A 22 11.08 19.28 -6.66
C LEU A 22 9.87 18.42 -7.04
N GLU A 23 9.32 17.67 -6.08
CA GLU A 23 8.16 16.80 -6.27
C GLU A 23 6.91 17.61 -6.70
N ALA A 24 6.72 18.81 -6.17
CA ALA A 24 5.63 19.69 -6.57
C ALA A 24 5.77 20.24 -7.99
N VAL A 25 7.00 20.56 -8.42
CA VAL A 25 7.29 21.04 -9.77
C VAL A 25 7.00 19.96 -10.81
N VAL A 26 7.58 18.75 -10.63
CA VAL A 26 7.34 17.64 -11.56
C VAL A 26 5.92 17.07 -11.46
N GLY A 27 5.23 17.31 -10.34
CA GLY A 27 3.82 17.00 -10.15
C GLY A 27 2.85 18.04 -10.72
N GLY A 28 3.34 19.07 -11.42
CA GLY A 28 2.50 20.02 -12.16
C GLY A 28 1.90 21.17 -11.34
N LYS A 29 2.41 21.44 -10.13
CA LYS A 29 1.95 22.60 -9.34
C LYS A 29 2.55 23.90 -9.87
N THR A 30 1.77 24.99 -9.84
CA THR A 30 2.24 26.34 -10.13
C THR A 30 3.09 26.90 -8.99
N ASP A 31 3.90 27.93 -9.27
CA ASP A 31 4.75 28.58 -8.27
C ASP A 31 3.93 29.14 -7.09
N GLU A 32 2.72 29.65 -7.35
CA GLU A 32 1.78 30.14 -6.33
C GLU A 32 1.26 28.99 -5.46
N ALA A 33 0.89 27.86 -6.08
CA ALA A 33 0.45 26.69 -5.34
C ALA A 33 1.56 26.09 -4.48
N ILE A 34 2.82 26.13 -4.95
CA ILE A 34 3.99 25.70 -4.17
C ILE A 34 4.21 26.66 -2.99
N ARG A 35 4.11 27.97 -3.22
CA ARG A 35 4.22 28.99 -2.17
C ARG A 35 3.21 28.74 -1.04
N ASP A 36 1.93 28.61 -1.39
CA ASP A 36 0.84 28.57 -0.41
C ASP A 36 0.67 27.20 0.24
N LYS A 37 0.72 26.12 -0.56
CA LYS A 37 0.36 24.77 -0.10
C LYS A 37 1.53 23.87 0.24
N VAL A 38 2.75 24.18 -0.21
CA VAL A 38 3.93 23.32 0.00
C VAL A 38 4.91 23.96 0.98
N LEU A 39 5.32 25.21 0.73
CA LEU A 39 6.29 25.91 1.59
C LEU A 39 5.63 26.74 2.69
N ASN A 40 4.39 27.19 2.49
CA ASN A 40 3.67 28.11 3.36
C ASN A 40 4.50 29.38 3.68
N VAL A 41 4.91 30.09 2.62
CA VAL A 41 5.74 31.29 2.70
C VAL A 41 5.06 32.47 2.02
N TYR A 42 5.37 33.70 2.45
CA TYR A 42 4.71 34.91 1.90
C TYR A 42 5.22 35.31 0.51
N ASP A 43 6.51 35.08 0.22
CA ASP A 43 7.17 35.58 -1.00
C ASP A 43 7.45 34.45 -2.00
N ILE A 44 6.93 34.62 -3.22
CA ILE A 44 7.13 33.71 -4.36
C ILE A 44 8.60 33.60 -4.78
N SER A 45 9.41 34.63 -4.49
CA SER A 45 10.86 34.62 -4.74
C SER A 45 11.57 33.49 -4.00
N THR A 46 11.01 33.04 -2.88
CA THR A 46 11.52 31.89 -2.12
C THR A 46 11.39 30.60 -2.92
N VAL A 47 10.25 30.40 -3.59
CA VAL A 47 10.00 29.25 -4.48
C VAL A 47 11.02 29.24 -5.62
N ARG A 48 11.19 30.39 -6.30
CA ARG A 48 12.15 30.54 -7.40
C ARG A 48 13.60 30.26 -6.98
N LYS A 49 13.99 30.67 -5.77
CA LYS A 49 15.31 30.32 -5.19
C LYS A 49 15.46 28.82 -4.96
N HIS A 50 14.41 28.13 -4.51
CA HIS A 50 14.44 26.67 -4.40
C HIS A 50 14.58 26.00 -5.75
N ILE A 51 13.79 26.41 -6.75
CA ILE A 51 13.85 25.88 -8.12
C ILE A 51 15.24 26.10 -8.73
N SER A 52 15.79 27.31 -8.61
CA SER A 52 17.14 27.61 -9.10
C SER A 52 18.22 26.74 -8.45
N LYS A 53 18.09 26.45 -7.14
CA LYS A 53 18.99 25.51 -6.45
C LYS A 53 18.82 24.08 -6.93
N ILE A 54 17.58 23.64 -7.21
CA ILE A 54 17.30 22.32 -7.77
C ILE A 54 18.00 22.14 -9.12
N TYR A 55 17.91 23.13 -10.02
CA TYR A 55 18.61 23.06 -11.30
C TYR A 55 20.12 22.92 -11.12
N LYS A 56 20.72 23.69 -10.19
CA LYS A 56 22.14 23.54 -9.85
C LYS A 56 22.46 22.18 -9.25
N ASP A 57 21.60 21.65 -8.38
CA ASP A 57 21.79 20.33 -7.79
C ASP A 57 21.82 19.25 -8.88
N PHE A 58 21.03 19.38 -9.95
CA PHE A 58 20.98 18.43 -11.08
C PHE A 58 21.90 18.79 -12.27
N ASP A 59 22.80 19.77 -12.12
CA ASP A 59 23.71 20.24 -13.17
C ASP A 59 22.99 20.72 -14.45
N ILE A 60 21.80 21.31 -14.30
CA ILE A 60 20.97 21.85 -15.39
C ILE A 60 21.41 23.28 -15.69
N GLU A 61 21.83 23.54 -16.93
CA GLU A 61 22.26 24.87 -17.37
C GLU A 61 21.05 25.81 -17.52
N ALA A 62 21.23 27.07 -17.11
CA ALA A 62 20.16 28.07 -17.13
C ALA A 62 19.87 28.58 -18.56
N ASN A 63 19.18 27.78 -19.37
CA ASN A 63 18.86 28.06 -20.76
C ASN A 63 17.38 28.45 -20.98
N GLY A 64 16.80 29.25 -20.08
CA GLY A 64 15.42 29.74 -20.20
C GLY A 64 14.35 28.66 -19.99
N PHE A 65 13.34 28.60 -20.87
CA PHE A 65 12.16 27.72 -20.75
C PHE A 65 12.51 26.21 -20.73
N ASN A 66 13.67 25.82 -21.27
CA ASN A 66 14.09 24.42 -21.39
C ASN A 66 14.50 23.77 -20.05
N CYS A 67 14.82 24.54 -19.01
CA CYS A 67 15.32 24.00 -17.75
C CYS A 67 14.28 23.11 -17.03
N ARG A 68 12.99 23.47 -17.13
CA ARG A 68 11.91 22.71 -16.50
C ARG A 68 11.75 21.36 -17.18
N CYS A 69 11.75 21.32 -18.51
CA CYS A 69 11.59 20.08 -19.26
C CYS A 69 12.81 19.16 -19.12
N GLU A 70 14.02 19.70 -19.03
CA GLU A 70 15.22 18.91 -18.74
C GLU A 70 15.16 18.25 -17.34
N LEU A 71 14.69 18.99 -16.33
CA LEU A 71 14.44 18.43 -15.00
C LEU A 71 13.38 17.32 -15.05
N VAL A 72 12.28 17.56 -15.76
CA VAL A 72 11.18 16.58 -15.92
C VAL A 72 11.69 15.34 -16.64
N GLU A 73 12.52 15.47 -17.68
CA GLU A 73 13.10 14.35 -18.39
C GLU A 73 13.98 13.51 -17.47
N ILE A 74 14.90 14.14 -16.72
CA ILE A 74 15.77 13.46 -15.75
C ILE A 74 14.93 12.71 -14.71
N VAL A 75 13.91 13.35 -14.14
CA VAL A 75 13.05 12.70 -13.14
C VAL A 75 12.21 11.58 -13.77
N ASN A 76 11.68 11.75 -14.98
CA ASN A 76 10.94 10.71 -15.70
C ASN A 76 11.83 9.49 -15.99
N ILE A 77 13.13 9.69 -16.25
CA ILE A 77 14.09 8.62 -16.49
C ILE A 77 14.30 7.74 -15.25
N TYR A 78 14.48 8.36 -14.07
CA TYR A 78 14.91 7.64 -12.87
C TYR A 78 13.78 7.38 -11.85
N LYS A 79 12.76 8.22 -11.82
CA LYS A 79 11.57 8.15 -10.94
C LYS A 79 10.30 8.64 -11.65
N PRO A 80 9.82 7.92 -12.67
CA PRO A 80 8.61 8.28 -13.41
C PRO A 80 7.35 8.36 -12.53
N GLU A 81 7.35 7.74 -11.36
CA GLU A 81 6.24 7.81 -10.39
C GLU A 81 6.00 9.20 -9.81
N LEU A 82 6.98 10.11 -9.86
CA LEU A 82 6.86 11.47 -9.35
C LEU A 82 6.30 12.46 -10.39
N VAL A 83 6.33 12.10 -11.67
CA VAL A 83 6.00 13.01 -12.76
C VAL A 83 4.52 12.88 -13.12
N ALA A 84 3.80 14.01 -13.12
CA ALA A 84 2.41 14.05 -13.58
C ALA A 84 2.33 13.98 -15.11
N GLU A 85 1.33 13.28 -15.64
CA GLU A 85 1.16 13.11 -17.10
C GLU A 85 1.01 14.45 -17.83
N GLN A 86 0.30 15.40 -17.24
CA GLN A 86 0.12 16.76 -17.79
C GLN A 86 1.46 17.46 -18.06
N VAL A 87 2.45 17.27 -17.18
CA VAL A 87 3.77 17.89 -17.29
C VAL A 87 4.62 17.22 -18.38
N LEU A 88 4.41 15.92 -18.61
CA LEU A 88 5.04 15.21 -19.71
C LEU A 88 4.52 15.70 -21.05
N ASP A 89 3.20 15.90 -21.17
CA ASP A 89 2.57 16.43 -22.37
C ASP A 89 3.06 17.86 -22.68
N GLU A 90 3.13 18.74 -21.67
CA GLU A 90 3.68 20.10 -21.79
C GLU A 90 5.13 20.12 -22.30
N CYS A 91 5.92 19.12 -21.93
CA CYS A 91 7.31 18.98 -22.34
C CYS A 91 7.53 18.11 -23.58
N GLY A 92 6.46 17.59 -24.21
CA GLY A 92 6.56 16.71 -25.37
C GLY A 92 7.25 15.37 -25.08
N LEU A 93 7.20 14.89 -23.83
CA LEU A 93 7.85 13.65 -23.37
C LEU A 93 6.83 12.51 -23.26
N SER A 94 7.24 11.29 -23.58
CA SER A 94 6.41 10.11 -23.37
C SER A 94 6.51 9.60 -21.91
N PRO A 95 5.41 9.15 -21.29
CA PRO A 95 5.45 8.48 -19.99
C PRO A 95 6.34 7.24 -20.01
N ARG A 96 7.23 7.11 -19.04
CA ARG A 96 7.98 5.86 -18.84
C ARG A 96 7.18 4.88 -17.98
N PRO A 97 7.44 3.56 -18.11
CA PRO A 97 6.79 2.56 -17.27
C PRO A 97 7.05 2.88 -15.79
N ARG A 98 5.99 3.23 -15.06
CA ARG A 98 6.06 3.43 -13.61
C ARG A 98 6.33 2.06 -12.97
N ALA A 99 7.31 1.99 -12.06
CA ALA A 99 7.68 0.77 -11.35
C ALA A 99 6.60 0.26 -10.37
N THR A 100 5.34 0.65 -10.56
CA THR A 100 4.17 0.23 -9.78
C THR A 100 3.54 -1.05 -10.28
N GLN A 101 3.95 -1.59 -11.43
CA GLN A 101 3.61 -2.97 -11.76
C GLN A 101 4.49 -3.88 -10.90
N GLU A 102 3.97 -4.28 -9.74
CA GLU A 102 4.48 -5.43 -9.01
C GLU A 102 4.48 -6.63 -9.95
N ILE A 103 5.63 -6.96 -10.54
CA ILE A 103 5.78 -8.12 -11.40
C ILE A 103 5.74 -9.36 -10.50
N TYR A 104 4.54 -9.89 -10.27
CA TYR A 104 4.36 -11.13 -9.56
C TYR A 104 4.73 -12.31 -10.45
N ILE A 105 5.70 -13.10 -10.02
CA ILE A 105 6.06 -14.35 -10.68
C ILE A 105 5.27 -15.48 -10.02
N GLU A 106 4.42 -16.14 -10.81
CA GLU A 106 3.67 -17.31 -10.35
C GLU A 106 4.60 -18.43 -9.90
N ARG A 107 4.15 -19.19 -8.91
CA ARG A 107 4.87 -20.29 -8.28
C ARG A 107 4.20 -21.64 -8.59
N PRO A 108 4.24 -22.12 -9.83
CA PRO A 108 3.75 -23.45 -10.15
C PRO A 108 4.65 -24.53 -9.51
N PRO A 109 4.09 -25.68 -9.09
CA PRO A 109 2.66 -26.04 -9.10
C PRO A 109 1.92 -25.61 -7.80
N ILE A 110 2.60 -24.92 -6.88
CA ILE A 110 2.13 -24.69 -5.50
C ILE A 110 0.82 -23.88 -5.50
N GLU A 111 0.78 -22.78 -6.25
CA GLU A 111 -0.43 -21.93 -6.34
C GLU A 111 -1.62 -22.70 -6.90
N ALA A 112 -1.43 -23.40 -8.02
CA ALA A 112 -2.49 -24.19 -8.65
C ALA A 112 -3.07 -25.24 -7.69
N ARG A 113 -2.22 -25.93 -6.93
CA ARG A 113 -2.67 -26.88 -5.91
C ARG A 113 -3.46 -26.19 -4.81
N CYS A 114 -3.04 -25.03 -4.33
CA CYS A 114 -3.79 -24.29 -3.32
C CYS A 114 -5.18 -23.84 -3.81
N TYR A 115 -5.29 -23.38 -5.07
CA TYR A 115 -6.57 -23.02 -5.67
C TYR A 115 -7.50 -24.23 -5.82
N GLN A 116 -6.97 -25.42 -6.14
CA GLN A 116 -7.77 -26.64 -6.20
C GLN A 116 -8.24 -27.13 -4.81
N GLU A 117 -7.41 -26.98 -3.78
CA GLU A 117 -7.77 -27.43 -2.43
C GLU A 117 -8.75 -26.49 -1.73
N ILE A 118 -8.66 -25.17 -1.92
CA ILE A 118 -9.50 -24.20 -1.18
C ILE A 118 -11.00 -24.31 -1.50
N VAL A 119 -11.35 -24.88 -2.66
CA VAL A 119 -12.74 -25.08 -3.09
C VAL A 119 -13.36 -26.32 -2.39
N LYS A 120 -12.54 -27.20 -1.81
CA LYS A 120 -13.06 -28.40 -1.13
C LYS A 120 -13.60 -28.04 0.27
N PRO A 121 -14.80 -28.50 0.65
CA PRO A 121 -15.33 -28.31 2.00
C PRO A 121 -14.38 -28.88 3.06
N GLY A 122 -14.12 -28.10 4.11
CA GLY A 122 -13.27 -28.53 5.24
C GLY A 122 -11.78 -28.64 4.92
N ALA A 123 -11.32 -28.09 3.78
CA ALA A 123 -9.91 -28.10 3.42
C ALA A 123 -9.03 -27.35 4.44
N LEU A 124 -7.81 -27.87 4.66
CA LEU A 124 -6.79 -27.23 5.48
C LEU A 124 -5.50 -27.06 4.66
N ILE A 125 -5.20 -25.81 4.29
CA ILE A 125 -3.97 -25.47 3.58
C ILE A 125 -2.97 -24.88 4.58
N ARG A 126 -1.82 -25.54 4.73
CA ARG A 126 -0.72 -25.08 5.60
C ARG A 126 0.45 -24.56 4.77
N ILE A 127 0.72 -23.26 4.87
CA ILE A 127 1.84 -22.60 4.19
C ILE A 127 2.99 -22.42 5.19
N LYS A 128 4.13 -23.07 4.94
CA LYS A 128 5.33 -22.98 5.79
C LYS A 128 6.49 -22.41 4.98
N ALA A 129 7.02 -21.27 5.40
CA ALA A 129 8.20 -20.65 4.80
C ALA A 129 8.88 -19.65 5.75
N PRO A 130 10.19 -19.38 5.58
CA PRO A 130 10.90 -18.31 6.28
C PRO A 130 10.24 -16.92 6.11
N LYS A 131 10.60 -15.97 6.98
CA LYS A 131 10.16 -14.57 6.87
C LYS A 131 10.53 -14.00 5.48
N LEU A 132 9.69 -13.10 4.97
CA LEU A 132 9.87 -12.41 3.68
C LEU A 132 9.83 -13.28 2.41
N MET A 133 9.39 -14.54 2.50
CA MET A 133 9.24 -15.42 1.33
C MET A 133 7.92 -15.26 0.56
N GLY A 134 7.14 -14.20 0.82
CA GLY A 134 5.85 -13.97 0.16
C GLY A 134 4.72 -14.91 0.59
N LYS A 135 4.82 -15.54 1.77
CA LYS A 135 3.76 -16.41 2.31
C LYS A 135 2.43 -15.67 2.55
N THR A 136 2.47 -14.45 3.07
CA THR A 136 1.27 -13.62 3.25
C THR A 136 0.62 -13.28 1.92
N LEU A 137 1.44 -12.93 0.90
CA LEU A 137 0.97 -12.67 -0.44
C LEU A 137 0.30 -13.90 -1.07
N LEU A 138 0.88 -15.08 -0.90
CA LEU A 138 0.27 -16.35 -1.33
C LEU A 138 -1.07 -16.60 -0.61
N SER A 139 -1.15 -16.39 0.71
CA SER A 139 -2.41 -16.52 1.45
C SER A 139 -3.49 -15.58 0.91
N HIS A 140 -3.16 -14.32 0.65
CA HIS A 140 -4.12 -13.36 0.07
C HIS A 140 -4.59 -13.78 -1.31
N LYS A 141 -3.70 -14.29 -2.16
CA LYS A 141 -4.09 -14.82 -3.48
C LYS A 141 -5.04 -16.02 -3.40
N ILE A 142 -4.82 -16.93 -2.45
CA ILE A 142 -5.70 -18.08 -2.22
C ILE A 142 -7.08 -17.63 -1.75
N ILE A 143 -7.13 -16.65 -0.84
CA ILE A 143 -8.39 -16.05 -0.38
C ILE A 143 -9.09 -15.35 -1.56
N ALA A 144 -8.40 -14.49 -2.32
CA ALA A 144 -8.98 -13.84 -3.49
C ALA A 144 -9.52 -14.84 -4.54
N HIS A 145 -8.94 -16.04 -4.64
CA HIS A 145 -9.50 -17.10 -5.48
C HIS A 145 -10.83 -17.64 -4.94
N SER A 146 -11.01 -17.75 -3.61
CA SER A 146 -12.28 -18.18 -3.01
C SER A 146 -13.39 -17.15 -3.15
N GLU A 147 -13.05 -15.86 -3.25
CA GLU A 147 -14.02 -14.78 -3.51
C GLU A 147 -14.77 -15.03 -4.82
N LYS A 148 -14.03 -15.46 -5.85
CA LYS A 148 -14.58 -15.78 -7.18
C LYS A 148 -15.53 -16.97 -7.15
N GLN A 149 -15.52 -17.76 -6.07
CA GLN A 149 -16.45 -18.86 -5.84
C GLN A 149 -17.67 -18.45 -5.00
N GLY A 150 -17.77 -17.16 -4.61
CA GLY A 150 -18.86 -16.63 -3.80
C GLY A 150 -18.76 -16.96 -2.31
N TYR A 151 -17.57 -17.31 -1.80
CA TYR A 151 -17.39 -17.64 -0.39
C TYR A 151 -17.20 -16.39 0.46
N ALA A 152 -17.84 -16.36 1.63
CA ALA A 152 -17.55 -15.38 2.67
C ALA A 152 -16.12 -15.58 3.19
N GLN A 153 -15.43 -14.49 3.48
CA GLN A 153 -14.01 -14.50 3.83
C GLN A 153 -13.79 -13.86 5.19
N VAL A 154 -12.88 -14.46 5.96
CA VAL A 154 -12.43 -13.91 7.23
C VAL A 154 -10.91 -14.00 7.26
N TYR A 155 -10.24 -12.85 7.39
CA TYR A 155 -8.80 -12.80 7.54
C TYR A 155 -8.43 -12.40 8.96
N LEU A 156 -7.69 -13.26 9.65
CA LEU A 156 -7.27 -13.04 11.03
C LEU A 156 -5.75 -12.97 11.13
N ASN A 157 -5.24 -11.79 11.48
CA ASN A 157 -3.86 -11.66 11.90
C ASN A 157 -3.73 -12.09 13.36
N MET A 158 -3.13 -13.26 13.57
CA MET A 158 -2.94 -13.79 14.92
C MET A 158 -2.15 -12.83 15.82
N ASN A 159 -1.22 -12.02 15.30
CA ASN A 159 -0.45 -11.07 16.11
C ASN A 159 -1.29 -9.94 16.73
N GLU A 160 -2.50 -9.70 16.22
CA GLU A 160 -3.43 -8.67 16.71
C GLU A 160 -4.42 -9.22 17.75
N LEU A 161 -4.38 -10.53 18.02
CA LEU A 161 -5.25 -11.18 19.00
C LEU A 161 -4.55 -11.28 20.36
N PRO A 162 -5.29 -11.14 21.47
CA PRO A 162 -4.74 -11.29 22.80
C PRO A 162 -4.42 -12.76 23.10
N PHE A 163 -3.17 -13.07 23.46
CA PHE A 163 -2.73 -14.41 23.88
C PHE A 163 -2.58 -14.57 25.40
N THR A 164 -3.20 -13.70 26.19
CA THR A 164 -3.09 -13.70 27.65
C THR A 164 -3.82 -14.89 28.28
N ASN A 165 -5.04 -15.16 27.84
CA ASN A 165 -5.83 -16.32 28.26
C ASN A 165 -6.84 -16.72 27.17
N LEU A 166 -7.35 -17.95 27.26
CA LEU A 166 -8.26 -18.51 26.28
C LEU A 166 -9.59 -17.75 26.17
N ASP A 167 -10.11 -17.22 27.28
CA ASP A 167 -11.39 -16.52 27.28
C ASP A 167 -11.30 -15.20 26.52
N SER A 168 -10.31 -14.37 26.84
CA SER A 168 -10.03 -13.12 26.12
C SER A 168 -9.70 -13.35 24.65
N PHE A 169 -8.93 -14.40 24.34
CA PHE A 169 -8.65 -14.79 22.96
C PHE A 169 -9.93 -15.12 22.20
N LEU A 170 -10.79 -15.99 22.75
CA LEU A 170 -12.00 -16.45 22.07
C LEU A 170 -13.05 -15.34 21.92
N GLN A 171 -13.19 -14.44 22.90
CA GLN A 171 -14.04 -13.25 22.78
C GLN A 171 -13.54 -12.35 21.64
N SER A 172 -12.25 -12.01 21.63
CA SER A 172 -11.67 -11.17 20.58
C SER A 172 -11.76 -11.85 19.20
N PHE A 173 -11.51 -13.15 19.12
CA PHE A 173 -11.71 -13.94 17.91
C PHE A 173 -13.14 -13.82 17.38
N CYS A 174 -14.15 -14.01 18.23
CA CYS A 174 -15.57 -13.92 17.84
C CYS A 174 -15.92 -12.53 17.27
N VAL A 175 -15.51 -11.46 17.96
CA VAL A 175 -15.73 -10.08 17.51
C VAL A 175 -15.05 -9.83 16.17
N ARG A 176 -13.77 -10.20 16.03
CA ARG A 176 -13.02 -9.99 14.78
C ARG A 176 -13.63 -10.74 13.60
N VAL A 177 -14.16 -11.94 13.83
CA VAL A 177 -14.86 -12.71 12.78
C VAL A 177 -16.13 -11.97 12.35
N ALA A 178 -16.94 -11.47 13.28
CA ALA A 178 -18.14 -10.69 12.95
C ALA A 178 -17.81 -9.41 12.15
N ASP A 179 -16.81 -8.66 12.62
CA ASP A 179 -16.35 -7.43 11.97
C ASP A 179 -15.89 -7.68 10.53
N ASN A 180 -15.11 -8.75 10.30
CA ASN A 180 -14.65 -9.13 8.96
C ASN A 180 -15.80 -9.51 8.02
N LEU A 181 -16.90 -10.03 8.57
CA LEU A 181 -18.10 -10.38 7.82
C LEU A 181 -19.06 -9.19 7.65
N GLY A 182 -18.73 -8.00 8.18
CA GLY A 182 -19.60 -6.83 8.15
C GLY A 182 -20.85 -6.95 9.03
N LEU A 183 -20.84 -7.86 10.00
CA LEU A 183 -21.92 -8.08 10.96
C LEU A 183 -21.62 -7.33 12.26
N SER A 184 -22.66 -6.93 13.00
CA SER A 184 -22.45 -6.46 14.37
C SER A 184 -21.96 -7.63 15.24
N ASP A 185 -21.10 -7.39 16.23
CA ASP A 185 -20.54 -8.48 17.02
C ASP A 185 -21.60 -9.15 17.89
N ASN A 186 -22.52 -8.39 18.50
CA ASN A 186 -23.56 -8.91 19.39
C ASN A 186 -23.06 -9.88 20.48
N LEU A 187 -21.77 -9.82 20.86
CA LEU A 187 -21.12 -10.86 21.65
C LEU A 187 -21.78 -11.01 23.02
N ASP A 188 -22.11 -9.91 23.69
CA ASP A 188 -22.73 -9.88 25.03
C ASP A 188 -24.07 -10.63 25.10
N SER A 189 -24.82 -10.65 23.99
CA SER A 189 -26.11 -11.36 23.92
C SER A 189 -25.93 -12.88 23.98
N TYR A 190 -24.83 -13.38 23.41
CA TYR A 190 -24.56 -14.82 23.26
C TYR A 190 -23.53 -15.34 24.27
N TRP A 191 -22.64 -14.49 24.78
CA TRP A 191 -21.58 -14.87 25.71
C TRP A 191 -22.08 -14.93 27.16
N LYS A 192 -22.18 -16.14 27.72
CA LYS A 192 -22.67 -16.32 29.10
C LYS A 192 -21.51 -16.66 30.04
N LYS A 193 -21.33 -15.85 31.09
CA LYS A 193 -20.29 -16.05 32.12
C LYS A 193 -20.32 -17.43 32.80
N ARG A 194 -21.49 -18.08 32.84
CA ARG A 194 -21.67 -19.43 33.43
C ARG A 194 -21.23 -20.57 32.51
N LEU A 195 -20.97 -20.29 31.22
CA LEU A 195 -20.55 -21.30 30.24
C LEU A 195 -19.04 -21.20 30.00
N PRO A 196 -18.36 -22.34 29.76
CA PRO A 196 -16.97 -22.32 29.32
C PRO A 196 -16.81 -21.57 28.00
N SER A 197 -15.70 -20.84 27.83
CA SER A 197 -15.42 -19.99 26.66
C SER A 197 -15.50 -20.76 25.33
N LYS A 198 -15.09 -22.03 25.30
CA LYS A 198 -15.21 -22.90 24.12
C LYS A 198 -16.67 -23.17 23.74
N VAL A 199 -17.53 -23.36 24.74
CA VAL A 199 -18.97 -23.57 24.54
C VAL A 199 -19.63 -22.27 24.08
N ASN A 200 -19.27 -21.13 24.68
CA ASN A 200 -19.75 -19.82 24.22
C ASN A 200 -19.33 -19.54 22.77
N CYS A 201 -18.07 -19.77 22.41
CA CYS A 201 -17.57 -19.58 21.04
C CYS A 201 -18.30 -20.48 20.03
N LYS A 202 -18.46 -21.78 20.33
CA LYS A 202 -19.26 -22.69 19.49
C LYS A 202 -20.69 -22.18 19.31
N ARG A 203 -21.35 -21.82 20.42
CA ARG A 203 -22.71 -21.30 20.43
C ARG A 203 -22.84 -20.03 19.58
N TYR A 204 -21.89 -19.10 19.73
CA TYR A 204 -21.86 -17.86 18.98
C TYR A 204 -21.75 -18.10 17.47
N LEU A 205 -20.82 -18.95 17.04
CA LEU A 205 -20.67 -19.32 15.63
C LEU A 205 -21.94 -19.99 15.07
N GLU A 206 -22.46 -21.01 15.76
CA GLU A 206 -23.60 -21.81 15.27
C GLU A 206 -24.95 -21.07 15.33
N GLN A 207 -25.18 -20.26 16.36
CA GLN A 207 -26.48 -19.64 16.60
C GLN A 207 -26.59 -18.21 16.09
N TYR A 208 -25.47 -17.52 15.89
CA TYR A 208 -25.46 -16.15 15.42
C TYR A 208 -24.78 -16.01 14.07
N LEU A 209 -23.45 -16.20 14.00
CA LEU A 209 -22.69 -15.88 12.78
C LEU A 209 -23.16 -16.69 11.57
N LEU A 210 -23.19 -18.02 11.68
CA LEU A 210 -23.57 -18.89 10.56
C LEU A 210 -25.06 -18.79 10.19
N LYS A 211 -25.91 -18.24 11.07
CA LYS A 211 -27.33 -17.98 10.76
C LYS A 211 -27.55 -16.62 10.10
N SER A 212 -26.59 -15.72 10.21
CA SER A 212 -26.66 -14.34 9.70
C SER A 212 -25.97 -14.16 8.35
N LEU A 213 -25.31 -15.23 7.86
CA LEU A 213 -24.75 -15.37 6.51
C LEU A 213 -25.76 -16.04 5.59
#